data_AF-A0A1C5E306-F1
#
_entry.id   AF-A0A1C5E306-F1
#
_cell.length_a   1.000
_cell.length_b   1.000
_cell.length_c   1.000
_cell.angle_alpha   90.00
_cell.angle_beta   90.00
_cell.angle_gamma   90.00
#
_symmetry.space_group_name_H-M   'P 1'
#
loop_
_entity.id
_entity.type
_entity.pdbx_description
1 polymer ?
#
loop_
_entity_poly.entity_id
_entity_poly.type
_entity_poly.pdbx_seq_one_letter_code
_entity_poly.pdbx_strand_id
1 'polypeptide(L)'
;MVRVVPGISAGGHDKIRTGTEDQKFGLSIRDGYALHALTRILDQPNLELIGLHCHLGSQITGVKPYLTAVRRMVGLMARLYGQYGVVLPELDLGGGHGIAYRPGEQALDLTSLARKVRAELADACASAGLPVPRLIIEPGRAIAGPAGIALYRVLSVKHTGEHVFVAVDGGMSDNPRPALYGVRYAPRLIGRHSAADPVRTSVVGRHCEAGDVLAADAELPSDIRPGDLLAVPVAGAYHLSMASGYNLVGRPPVVAVRDGRARLLVRRESLEDIRRRDVGL
;
A
#
# COMPACT_ATOMS: atom_id res chain seq x y z
N MET A 1 5.91 -22.21 -2.34
CA MET A 1 5.46 -21.56 -3.60
C MET A 1 6.62 -20.83 -4.26
N VAL A 2 6.57 -20.62 -5.57
CA VAL A 2 7.58 -19.83 -6.30
C VAL A 2 6.98 -18.52 -6.78
N ARG A 3 7.65 -17.40 -6.51
CA ARG A 3 7.25 -16.09 -7.04
C ARG A 3 7.67 -15.96 -8.50
N VAL A 4 6.68 -15.73 -9.34
CA VAL A 4 6.80 -15.67 -10.79
C VAL A 4 6.45 -14.27 -11.27
N VAL A 5 7.16 -13.82 -12.30
CA VAL A 5 6.92 -12.55 -12.98
C VAL A 5 6.12 -12.85 -14.26
N PRO A 6 4.81 -12.57 -14.28
CA PRO A 6 4.00 -12.84 -15.45
C PRO A 6 4.25 -11.85 -16.58
N GLY A 7 5.04 -10.78 -16.38
CA GLY A 7 5.31 -9.75 -17.40
C GLY A 7 4.15 -8.77 -17.60
N ILE A 8 3.47 -8.43 -16.51
CA ILE A 8 2.30 -7.53 -16.48
C ILE A 8 2.62 -6.36 -15.57
N SER A 9 2.61 -5.14 -16.12
CA SER A 9 2.71 -3.93 -15.32
C SER A 9 1.32 -3.39 -15.00
N ALA A 10 1.03 -3.16 -13.71
CA ALA A 10 -0.23 -2.56 -13.30
C ALA A 10 -0.06 -1.67 -12.07
N GLY A 11 -0.88 -0.61 -12.00
CA GLY A 11 -0.96 0.28 -10.84
C GLY A 11 -0.30 1.64 -11.06
N GLY A 12 -0.08 2.33 -9.94
CA GLY A 12 0.37 3.74 -9.90
C GLY A 12 1.83 3.94 -10.26
N HIS A 13 2.55 4.67 -9.40
CA HIS A 13 3.92 5.15 -9.61
C HIS A 13 4.92 4.02 -9.97
N ASP A 14 5.87 4.32 -10.86
CA ASP A 14 6.87 3.36 -11.36
C ASP A 14 7.66 2.63 -10.28
N LYS A 15 7.97 3.30 -9.16
CA LYS A 15 8.72 2.72 -8.03
C LYS A 15 7.98 1.60 -7.29
N ILE A 16 6.71 1.35 -7.60
CA ILE A 16 5.86 0.35 -6.92
C ILE A 16 5.20 -0.63 -7.92
N ARG A 17 5.73 -0.68 -9.16
CA ARG A 17 5.35 -1.68 -10.16
C ARG A 17 6.28 -2.89 -10.01
N THR A 18 5.73 -4.09 -9.84
CA THR A 18 6.52 -5.30 -9.54
C THR A 18 6.22 -6.48 -10.45
N GLY A 19 5.27 -6.37 -11.36
CA GLY A 19 4.91 -7.45 -12.28
C GLY A 19 5.67 -7.43 -13.62
N THR A 20 6.57 -6.46 -13.81
CA THR A 20 7.51 -6.38 -14.94
C THR A 20 8.83 -7.07 -14.63
N GLU A 21 9.69 -7.21 -15.63
CA GLU A 21 10.99 -7.89 -15.47
C GLU A 21 12.10 -6.99 -14.93
N ASP A 22 12.01 -5.67 -15.15
CA ASP A 22 12.99 -4.71 -14.62
C ASP A 22 12.71 -4.39 -13.14
N GLN A 23 12.83 -5.41 -12.29
CA GLN A 23 12.65 -5.34 -10.85
C GLN A 23 13.25 -6.58 -10.16
N LYS A 24 13.52 -6.47 -8.86
CA LYS A 24 14.33 -7.44 -8.10
C LYS A 24 13.64 -8.73 -7.66
N PHE A 25 12.35 -8.90 -7.90
CA PHE A 25 11.52 -9.96 -7.33
C PHE A 25 11.10 -11.01 -8.36
N GLY A 26 11.10 -12.28 -7.94
CA GLY A 26 10.52 -13.37 -8.71
C GLY A 26 11.31 -13.73 -9.96
N LEU A 27 10.77 -14.69 -10.70
CA LEU A 27 11.42 -15.29 -11.86
C LEU A 27 10.53 -15.15 -13.10
N SER A 28 11.08 -14.70 -14.23
CA SER A 28 10.30 -14.48 -15.45
C SER A 28 9.79 -15.78 -16.05
N ILE A 29 8.51 -15.76 -16.48
CA ILE A 29 7.92 -16.80 -17.34
C ILE A 29 8.57 -16.76 -18.73
N ARG A 30 8.84 -15.56 -19.25
CA ARG A 30 9.28 -15.34 -20.63
C ARG A 30 10.68 -15.89 -20.87
N ASP A 31 11.58 -15.60 -19.95
CA ASP A 31 13.00 -15.95 -20.10
C ASP A 31 13.31 -17.37 -19.58
N GLY A 32 12.27 -18.13 -19.21
CA GLY A 32 12.38 -19.54 -18.80
C GLY A 32 12.87 -19.78 -17.37
N TYR A 33 13.40 -18.77 -16.68
CA TYR A 33 13.91 -18.89 -15.31
C TYR A 33 12.88 -19.41 -14.31
N ALA A 34 11.59 -19.03 -14.47
CA ALA A 34 10.53 -19.57 -13.62
C ALA A 34 10.45 -21.10 -13.74
N LEU A 35 10.41 -21.62 -14.97
CA LEU A 35 10.36 -23.06 -15.22
C LEU A 35 11.63 -23.75 -14.70
N HIS A 36 12.81 -23.19 -14.95
CA HIS A 36 14.08 -23.75 -14.45
C HIS A 36 14.12 -23.87 -12.92
N ALA A 37 13.65 -22.86 -12.18
CA ALA A 37 13.61 -22.96 -10.72
C ALA A 37 12.57 -23.99 -10.24
N LEU A 38 11.42 -24.06 -10.90
CA LEU A 38 10.38 -25.03 -10.57
C LEU A 38 10.90 -26.46 -10.75
N THR A 39 11.60 -26.77 -11.85
CA THR A 39 12.18 -28.10 -12.07
C THR A 39 13.23 -28.43 -11.02
N ARG A 40 14.12 -27.49 -10.70
CA ARG A 40 15.10 -27.68 -9.63
C ARG A 40 14.48 -27.99 -8.28
N ILE A 41 13.35 -27.37 -7.96
CA ILE A 41 12.63 -27.61 -6.69
C ILE A 41 12.00 -29.00 -6.68
N LEU A 42 11.46 -29.48 -7.80
CA LEU A 42 10.90 -30.83 -7.90
C LEU A 42 11.96 -31.92 -7.61
N ASP A 43 13.23 -31.65 -7.90
CA ASP A 43 14.35 -32.55 -7.60
C ASP A 43 14.86 -32.44 -6.14
N GLN A 44 14.27 -31.60 -5.29
CA GLN A 44 14.70 -31.44 -3.89
C GLN A 44 13.80 -32.23 -2.94
N PRO A 45 14.30 -33.26 -2.25
CA PRO A 45 13.48 -34.11 -1.36
C PRO A 45 12.97 -33.38 -0.12
N ASN A 46 13.57 -32.24 0.24
CA ASN A 46 13.20 -31.44 1.41
C ASN A 46 12.26 -30.26 1.09
N LEU A 47 11.80 -30.16 -0.16
CA LEU A 47 10.90 -29.08 -0.61
C LEU A 47 9.64 -29.66 -1.24
N GLU A 48 8.50 -29.04 -0.92
CA GLU A 48 7.22 -29.33 -1.57
C GLU A 48 6.77 -28.11 -2.39
N LEU A 49 6.59 -28.32 -3.70
CA LEU A 49 6.08 -27.29 -4.59
C LEU A 49 4.54 -27.29 -4.60
N ILE A 50 3.94 -26.45 -3.75
CA ILE A 50 2.47 -26.38 -3.61
C ILE A 50 1.78 -25.35 -4.53
N GLY A 51 2.51 -24.48 -5.22
CA GLY A 51 1.87 -23.41 -5.98
C GLY A 51 2.77 -22.32 -6.52
N LEU A 52 2.16 -21.43 -7.30
CA LEU A 52 2.81 -20.25 -7.87
C LEU A 52 2.26 -18.97 -7.26
N HIS A 53 3.13 -17.98 -7.09
CA HIS A 53 2.80 -16.65 -6.59
C HIS A 53 3.11 -15.60 -7.64
N CYS A 54 2.30 -14.55 -7.75
CA CYS A 54 2.68 -13.33 -8.46
C CYS A 54 2.20 -12.08 -7.71
N HIS A 55 2.86 -10.96 -7.94
CA HIS A 55 2.43 -9.66 -7.41
C HIS A 55 2.61 -8.58 -8.48
N LEU A 56 1.50 -8.03 -8.96
CA LEU A 56 1.45 -7.21 -10.18
C LEU A 56 1.92 -5.77 -9.98
N GLY A 57 1.73 -5.23 -8.76
CA GLY A 57 2.05 -3.85 -8.41
C GLY A 57 1.15 -3.32 -7.29
N SER A 58 1.04 -1.99 -7.18
CA SER A 58 0.27 -1.31 -6.12
C SER A 58 -0.69 -0.26 -6.69
N GLN A 59 -1.78 0.01 -5.98
CA GLN A 59 -2.84 0.94 -6.40
C GLN A 59 -3.50 0.54 -7.73
N ILE A 60 -3.76 -0.77 -7.90
CA ILE A 60 -4.46 -1.30 -9.07
C ILE A 60 -5.96 -1.16 -8.85
N THR A 61 -6.61 -0.29 -9.62
CA THR A 61 -8.06 -0.03 -9.53
C THR A 61 -8.88 -0.81 -10.56
N GLY A 62 -8.23 -1.37 -11.58
CA GLY A 62 -8.87 -2.15 -12.64
C GLY A 62 -8.68 -3.66 -12.47
N VAL A 63 -9.68 -4.44 -12.91
CA VAL A 63 -9.67 -5.91 -12.82
C VAL A 63 -8.82 -6.58 -13.92
N LYS A 64 -8.71 -5.94 -15.10
CA LYS A 64 -8.06 -6.51 -16.30
C LYS A 64 -6.65 -7.08 -16.05
N PRO A 65 -5.75 -6.42 -15.30
CA PRO A 65 -4.42 -6.97 -15.03
C PRO A 65 -4.44 -8.32 -14.31
N TYR A 66 -5.36 -8.51 -13.36
CA TYR A 66 -5.51 -9.78 -12.63
C TYR A 66 -5.99 -10.90 -13.55
N LEU A 67 -6.89 -10.62 -14.50
CA LEU A 67 -7.35 -11.62 -15.47
C LEU A 67 -6.21 -12.06 -16.40
N THR A 68 -5.40 -11.11 -16.87
CA THR A 68 -4.20 -11.44 -17.67
C THR A 68 -3.19 -12.25 -16.86
N ALA A 69 -3.03 -11.95 -15.56
CA ALA A 69 -2.17 -12.72 -14.68
C ALA A 69 -2.65 -14.16 -14.55
N VAL A 70 -3.94 -14.38 -14.26
CA VAL A 70 -4.54 -15.72 -14.20
C VAL A 70 -4.21 -16.54 -15.44
N ARG A 71 -4.44 -16.01 -16.64
CA ARG A 71 -4.13 -16.73 -17.89
C ARG A 71 -2.66 -17.13 -18.00
N ARG A 72 -1.74 -16.23 -17.67
CA ARG A 72 -0.29 -16.50 -17.76
C ARG A 72 0.17 -17.50 -16.71
N MET A 73 -0.36 -17.39 -15.49
CA MET A 73 -0.01 -18.30 -14.39
C MET A 73 -0.56 -19.71 -14.63
N VAL A 74 -1.82 -19.83 -15.06
CA VAL A 74 -2.43 -21.12 -15.45
C VAL A 74 -1.68 -21.73 -16.64
N GLY A 75 -1.26 -20.92 -17.61
CA GLY A 75 -0.41 -21.39 -18.71
C GLY A 75 0.91 -22.00 -18.23
N LEU A 76 1.56 -21.42 -17.22
CA LEU A 76 2.75 -22.01 -16.62
C LEU A 76 2.43 -23.29 -15.84
N MET A 77 1.33 -23.33 -15.09
CA MET A 77 0.87 -24.54 -14.40
C MET A 77 0.60 -25.69 -15.39
N ALA A 78 -0.02 -25.39 -16.54
CA ALA A 78 -0.28 -26.37 -17.59
C ALA A 78 1.00 -26.93 -18.20
N ARG A 79 2.03 -26.09 -18.38
CA ARG A 79 3.36 -26.54 -18.82
C ARG A 79 4.00 -27.50 -17.82
N LEU A 80 3.89 -27.22 -16.51
CA LEU A 80 4.40 -28.13 -15.48
C LEU A 80 3.66 -29.47 -15.50
N TYR A 81 2.34 -29.43 -15.59
CA TYR A 81 1.53 -30.64 -15.67
C TYR A 81 1.88 -31.48 -16.90
N GLY A 82 1.97 -30.87 -18.08
CA GLY A 82 2.29 -31.58 -19.31
C GLY A 82 3.70 -32.18 -19.34
N GLN A 83 4.67 -31.57 -18.64
CA GLN A 83 6.06 -32.06 -18.63
C GLN A 83 6.36 -33.04 -17.49
N TYR A 84 5.75 -32.86 -16.32
CA TYR A 84 6.12 -33.57 -15.09
C TYR A 84 4.94 -34.26 -14.40
N GLY A 85 3.71 -34.13 -14.91
CA GLY A 85 2.50 -34.65 -14.26
C GLY A 85 2.14 -33.93 -12.95
N VAL A 86 2.80 -32.81 -12.64
CA VAL A 86 2.62 -32.09 -11.37
C VAL A 86 1.42 -31.16 -11.46
N VAL A 87 0.43 -31.40 -10.60
CA VAL A 87 -0.71 -30.52 -10.40
C VAL A 87 -0.45 -29.65 -9.18
N LEU A 88 -0.43 -28.33 -9.37
CA LEU A 88 -0.22 -27.40 -8.26
C LEU A 88 -1.57 -27.03 -7.61
N PRO A 89 -1.76 -27.28 -6.30
CA PRO A 89 -3.03 -27.02 -5.64
C PRO A 89 -3.33 -25.54 -5.39
N GLU A 90 -2.33 -24.64 -5.49
CA GLU A 90 -2.50 -23.24 -5.09
C GLU A 90 -2.00 -22.23 -6.14
N LEU A 91 -2.75 -21.13 -6.27
CA LEU A 91 -2.36 -19.96 -7.04
C LEU A 91 -2.58 -18.69 -6.21
N ASP A 92 -1.50 -17.95 -5.97
CA ASP A 92 -1.53 -16.66 -5.29
C ASP A 92 -1.33 -15.51 -6.28
N LEU A 93 -2.32 -14.62 -6.35
CA LEU A 93 -2.29 -13.42 -7.21
C LEU A 93 -1.79 -12.17 -6.50
N GLY A 94 -1.40 -12.32 -5.24
CA GLY A 94 -0.88 -11.26 -4.39
C GLY A 94 -1.91 -10.18 -4.08
N GLY A 95 -1.41 -9.01 -3.67
CA GLY A 95 -2.21 -7.84 -3.36
C GLY A 95 -2.25 -6.78 -4.45
N GLY A 96 -2.03 -5.54 -4.04
CA GLY A 96 -2.01 -4.38 -4.95
C GLY A 96 -3.34 -3.64 -5.09
N HIS A 97 -4.41 -4.15 -4.46
CA HIS A 97 -5.76 -3.61 -4.54
C HIS A 97 -5.80 -2.12 -4.19
N GLY A 98 -6.22 -1.31 -5.16
CA GLY A 98 -6.26 0.14 -5.05
C GLY A 98 -7.42 0.64 -4.21
N ILE A 99 -7.16 1.71 -3.47
CA ILE A 99 -8.15 2.45 -2.68
C ILE A 99 -8.16 3.93 -3.11
N ALA A 100 -9.26 4.62 -2.82
CA ALA A 100 -9.36 6.06 -3.00
C ALA A 100 -8.66 6.77 -1.83
N TYR A 101 -7.71 7.68 -2.11
CA TYR A 101 -7.12 8.54 -1.09
C TYR A 101 -7.85 9.87 -0.95
N ARG A 102 -8.47 10.32 -2.04
CA ARG A 102 -9.21 11.58 -2.11
C ARG A 102 -10.64 11.32 -2.61
N PRO A 103 -11.60 12.19 -2.24
CA PRO A 103 -12.95 12.13 -2.79
C PRO A 103 -12.94 12.09 -4.32
N GLY A 104 -13.80 11.25 -4.90
CA GLY A 104 -13.91 11.09 -6.36
C GLY A 104 -12.84 10.19 -7.01
N GLU A 105 -11.81 9.75 -6.28
CA GLU A 105 -10.86 8.77 -6.82
C GLU A 105 -11.47 7.37 -6.90
N GLN A 106 -11.08 6.62 -7.92
CA GLN A 106 -11.53 5.24 -8.09
C GLN A 106 -10.83 4.31 -7.10
N ALA A 107 -11.60 3.42 -6.48
CA ALA A 107 -11.10 2.25 -5.75
C ALA A 107 -11.35 0.97 -6.55
N LEU A 108 -10.63 -0.11 -6.23
CA LEU A 108 -10.90 -1.41 -6.82
C LEU A 108 -12.22 -1.97 -6.28
N ASP A 109 -13.14 -2.31 -7.18
CA ASP A 109 -14.34 -3.06 -6.83
C ASP A 109 -13.98 -4.52 -6.54
N LEU A 110 -13.91 -4.87 -5.25
CA LEU A 110 -13.55 -6.20 -4.77
C LEU A 110 -14.57 -7.26 -5.17
N THR A 111 -15.85 -6.91 -5.29
CA THR A 111 -16.91 -7.85 -5.72
C THR A 111 -16.72 -8.20 -7.19
N SER A 112 -16.48 -7.19 -8.03
CA SER A 112 -16.19 -7.38 -9.45
C SER A 112 -14.88 -8.12 -9.68
N LEU A 113 -13.83 -7.81 -8.91
CA LEU A 113 -12.56 -8.56 -8.92
C LEU A 113 -12.82 -10.03 -8.62
N ALA A 114 -13.44 -10.33 -7.47
CA ALA A 114 -13.64 -11.69 -6.99
C ALA A 114 -14.46 -12.53 -7.98
N ARG A 115 -15.54 -11.96 -8.54
CA ARG A 115 -16.37 -12.63 -9.54
C ARG A 115 -15.60 -12.92 -10.84
N LYS A 116 -14.94 -11.91 -11.41
CA LYS A 116 -14.27 -12.03 -12.71
C LYS A 116 -13.02 -12.91 -12.65
N VAL A 117 -12.23 -12.80 -11.58
CA VAL A 117 -11.03 -13.62 -11.39
C VAL A 117 -11.39 -15.10 -11.20
N ARG A 118 -12.44 -15.42 -10.43
CA ARG A 118 -12.89 -16.81 -10.29
C ARG A 118 -13.39 -17.41 -11.59
N ALA A 119 -14.16 -16.65 -12.37
CA ALA A 119 -14.64 -17.09 -13.69
C ALA A 119 -13.45 -17.34 -14.63
N GLU A 120 -12.54 -16.39 -14.75
CA GLU A 120 -11.34 -16.53 -15.58
C GLU A 120 -10.46 -17.71 -15.15
N LEU A 121 -10.31 -17.94 -13.85
CA LEU A 121 -9.55 -19.07 -13.33
C LEU A 121 -10.20 -20.41 -13.70
N ALA A 122 -11.52 -20.51 -13.54
CA ALA A 122 -12.27 -21.71 -13.93
C ALA A 122 -12.15 -21.98 -15.44
N ASP A 123 -12.35 -20.97 -16.28
CA ASP A 123 -12.31 -21.10 -17.73
C ASP A 123 -10.88 -21.46 -18.22
N ALA A 124 -9.85 -20.83 -17.65
CA ALA A 124 -8.46 -21.10 -18.00
C ALA A 124 -8.03 -22.51 -17.58
N CYS A 125 -8.41 -22.97 -16.38
CA CYS A 125 -8.13 -24.32 -15.91
C CYS A 125 -8.86 -25.37 -16.74
N ALA A 126 -10.15 -25.16 -17.06
CA ALA A 126 -10.93 -26.07 -17.91
C ALA A 126 -10.31 -26.20 -19.30
N SER A 127 -9.90 -25.09 -19.92
CA SER A 127 -9.23 -25.08 -21.23
C SER A 127 -7.87 -25.80 -21.20
N ALA A 128 -7.17 -25.77 -20.05
CA ALA A 128 -5.90 -26.44 -19.85
C ALA A 128 -6.01 -27.90 -19.36
N GLY A 129 -7.22 -28.40 -19.09
CA GLY A 129 -7.42 -29.73 -18.51
C GLY A 129 -6.89 -29.86 -17.08
N LEU A 130 -6.86 -28.77 -16.32
CA LEU A 130 -6.38 -28.73 -14.93
C LEU A 130 -7.54 -28.59 -13.94
N PRO A 131 -7.42 -29.15 -12.72
CA PRO A 131 -8.33 -28.77 -11.64
C PRO A 131 -8.11 -27.30 -11.26
N VAL A 132 -9.17 -26.67 -10.75
CA VAL A 132 -9.13 -25.28 -10.28
C VAL A 132 -8.33 -25.23 -8.96
N PRO A 133 -7.21 -24.48 -8.88
CA PRO A 133 -6.44 -24.37 -7.65
C PRO A 133 -7.16 -23.50 -6.61
N ARG A 134 -6.75 -23.64 -5.35
CA ARG A 134 -7.09 -22.69 -4.29
C ARG A 134 -6.52 -21.31 -4.65
N LEU A 135 -7.41 -20.34 -4.83
CA LEU A 135 -7.04 -18.96 -5.12
C LEU A 135 -6.69 -18.22 -3.83
N ILE A 136 -5.56 -17.53 -3.82
CA ILE A 136 -5.06 -16.70 -2.72
C ILE A 136 -4.91 -15.24 -3.19
N ILE A 137 -5.17 -14.31 -2.28
CA ILE A 137 -4.94 -12.87 -2.45
C ILE A 137 -4.28 -12.30 -1.18
N GLU A 138 -3.47 -11.24 -1.34
CA GLU A 138 -2.68 -10.65 -0.25
C GLU A 138 -3.02 -9.15 -0.02
N PRO A 139 -4.28 -8.78 0.29
CA PRO A 139 -4.66 -7.38 0.49
C PRO A 139 -4.05 -6.77 1.76
N GLY A 140 -3.04 -5.92 1.61
CA GLY A 140 -2.56 -5.06 2.71
C GLY A 140 -3.32 -3.74 2.76
N ARG A 141 -3.01 -2.86 1.78
CA ARG A 141 -3.54 -1.49 1.68
C ARG A 141 -5.06 -1.41 1.75
N ALA A 142 -5.76 -2.31 1.04
CA ALA A 142 -7.22 -2.29 0.94
C ALA A 142 -7.93 -2.63 2.27
N ILE A 143 -7.25 -3.33 3.18
CA ILE A 143 -7.78 -3.62 4.51
C ILE A 143 -7.40 -2.49 5.47
N ALA A 144 -6.10 -2.25 5.63
CA ALA A 144 -5.61 -1.36 6.68
C ALA A 144 -5.77 0.13 6.35
N GLY A 145 -5.68 0.51 5.08
CA GLY A 145 -5.63 1.92 4.65
C GLY A 145 -6.82 2.74 5.13
N PRO A 146 -8.06 2.40 4.70
CA PRO A 146 -9.27 3.14 5.07
C PRO A 146 -9.61 3.08 6.57
N ALA A 147 -9.11 2.07 7.29
CA ALA A 147 -9.42 1.88 8.72
C ALA A 147 -8.70 2.88 9.64
N GLY A 148 -7.67 3.58 9.14
CA GLY A 148 -6.88 4.53 9.92
C GLY A 148 -7.02 5.97 9.46
N ILE A 149 -6.99 6.89 10.41
CA ILE A 149 -6.81 8.33 10.18
C ILE A 149 -5.60 8.81 10.98
N ALA A 150 -4.81 9.73 10.43
CA ALA A 150 -3.77 10.42 11.17
C ALA A 150 -4.33 11.76 11.66
N LEU A 151 -4.13 12.06 12.94
CA LEU A 151 -4.56 13.30 13.55
C LEU A 151 -3.35 14.16 13.86
N TYR A 152 -3.43 15.43 13.47
CA TYR A 152 -2.38 16.39 13.71
C TYR A 152 -2.93 17.66 14.34
N ARG A 153 -2.11 18.33 15.13
CA ARG A 153 -2.37 19.67 15.63
C ARG A 153 -1.66 20.69 14.77
N VAL A 154 -2.37 21.75 14.38
CA VAL A 154 -1.79 22.91 13.71
C VAL A 154 -0.90 23.67 14.69
N LEU A 155 0.35 23.87 14.30
CA LEU A 155 1.37 24.59 15.07
C LEU A 155 1.48 26.05 14.63
N SER A 156 1.50 26.30 13.32
CA SER A 156 1.62 27.65 12.77
C SER A 156 0.97 27.75 11.41
N VAL A 157 0.46 28.94 11.08
CA VAL A 157 -0.08 29.27 9.76
C VAL A 157 0.71 30.45 9.21
N LYS A 158 1.24 30.32 8.00
CA LYS A 158 2.04 31.35 7.33
C LYS A 158 1.45 31.65 5.97
N HIS A 159 1.23 32.93 5.69
CA HIS A 159 0.81 33.43 4.39
C HIS A 159 2.03 33.91 3.60
N THR A 160 2.15 33.49 2.34
CA THR A 160 3.21 33.91 1.41
C THR A 160 2.57 34.18 0.06
N GLY A 161 2.22 35.45 -0.20
CA GLY A 161 1.37 35.80 -1.34
C GLY A 161 0.01 35.10 -1.25
N GLU A 162 -0.41 34.43 -2.32
CA GLU A 162 -1.64 33.64 -2.35
C GLU A 162 -1.51 32.25 -1.72
N HIS A 163 -0.30 31.84 -1.31
CA HIS A 163 -0.06 30.52 -0.77
C HIS A 163 -0.13 30.51 0.76
N VAL A 164 -0.90 29.58 1.32
CA VAL A 164 -0.99 29.35 2.76
C VAL A 164 -0.21 28.09 3.12
N PHE A 165 0.70 28.19 4.10
CA PHE A 165 1.38 27.06 4.72
C PHE A 165 0.79 26.80 6.10
N VAL A 166 0.37 25.56 6.35
CA VAL A 166 -0.12 25.10 7.65
C VAL A 166 0.83 24.04 8.17
N ALA A 167 1.66 24.41 9.14
CA ALA A 167 2.60 23.49 9.77
C ALA A 167 1.91 22.69 10.88
N VAL A 168 2.16 21.38 10.94
CA VAL A 168 1.56 20.48 11.91
C VAL A 168 2.59 19.75 12.78
N ASP A 169 2.14 19.09 13.85
CA ASP A 169 2.98 18.45 14.87
C ASP A 169 3.59 17.08 14.49
N GLY A 170 3.40 16.65 13.24
CA GLY A 170 4.04 15.48 12.63
C GLY A 170 4.77 15.84 11.33
N GLY A 171 4.81 14.92 10.38
CA GLY A 171 5.43 15.15 9.07
C GLY A 171 5.91 13.85 8.42
N MET A 172 6.96 13.96 7.61
CA MET A 172 7.58 12.83 6.91
C MET A 172 8.11 11.74 7.84
N SER A 173 8.35 12.04 9.13
CA SER A 173 8.73 11.02 10.13
C SER A 173 7.62 10.01 10.41
N ASP A 174 6.35 10.39 10.31
CA ASP A 174 5.21 9.48 10.51
C ASP A 174 4.48 9.13 9.20
N ASN A 175 4.64 9.96 8.16
CA ASN A 175 4.12 9.71 6.83
C ASN A 175 5.09 10.19 5.74
N PRO A 176 6.10 9.39 5.38
CA PRO A 176 7.05 9.77 4.32
C PRO A 176 6.46 9.61 2.91
N ARG A 177 5.23 9.11 2.76
CA ARG A 177 4.67 8.65 1.48
C ARG A 177 4.43 9.78 0.46
N PRO A 178 4.02 11.00 0.84
CA PRO A 178 3.95 12.11 -0.10
C PRO A 178 5.32 12.39 -0.73
N ALA A 179 6.38 12.48 0.08
CA ALA A 179 7.73 12.74 -0.40
C ALA A 179 8.32 11.57 -1.21
N LEU A 180 8.13 10.33 -0.76
CA LEU A 180 8.74 9.15 -1.41
C LEU A 180 8.01 8.73 -2.69
N TYR A 181 6.68 8.86 -2.72
CA TYR A 181 5.83 8.23 -3.74
C TYR A 181 4.82 9.19 -4.37
N GLY A 182 4.81 10.47 -4.00
CA GLY A 182 3.85 11.45 -4.52
C GLY A 182 2.40 11.16 -4.13
N VAL A 183 2.16 10.44 -3.04
CA VAL A 183 0.80 10.10 -2.59
C VAL A 183 0.11 11.38 -2.13
N ARG A 184 -1.07 11.67 -2.70
CA ARG A 184 -1.87 12.84 -2.35
C ARG A 184 -3.00 12.47 -1.41
N TYR A 185 -3.02 13.09 -0.24
CA TYR A 185 -4.10 12.95 0.73
C TYR A 185 -5.06 14.15 0.68
N ALA A 186 -6.18 14.04 1.38
CA ALA A 186 -7.16 15.12 1.54
C ALA A 186 -7.36 15.45 3.03
N PRO A 187 -6.47 16.24 3.66
CA PRO A 187 -6.64 16.69 5.04
C PRO A 187 -7.95 17.44 5.24
N ARG A 188 -8.51 17.36 6.44
CA ARG A 188 -9.76 18.04 6.82
C ARG A 188 -9.65 18.63 8.23
N LEU A 189 -10.18 19.84 8.41
CA LEU A 189 -10.39 20.42 9.73
C LEU A 189 -11.41 19.58 10.51
N ILE A 190 -11.10 19.26 11.76
CA ILE A 190 -11.99 18.56 12.69
C ILE A 190 -12.04 19.28 14.04
N GLY A 191 -13.01 18.92 14.88
CA GLY A 191 -13.15 19.44 16.25
C GLY A 191 -13.77 20.83 16.34
N ARG A 192 -13.90 21.56 15.23
CA ARG A 192 -14.75 22.75 15.10
C ARG A 192 -15.33 22.87 13.70
N HIS A 193 -16.43 23.59 13.58
CA HIS A 193 -16.97 24.01 12.29
C HIS A 193 -16.37 25.37 11.88
N SER A 194 -16.17 25.56 10.58
CA SER A 194 -15.83 26.85 9.98
C SER A 194 -16.78 27.11 8.82
N ALA A 195 -17.22 28.37 8.70
CA ALA A 195 -17.98 28.87 7.56
C ALA A 195 -17.13 29.74 6.62
N ALA A 196 -15.83 29.84 6.89
CA ALA A 196 -14.90 30.62 6.07
C ALA A 196 -14.66 29.92 4.73
N ASP A 197 -14.49 30.72 3.68
CA ASP A 197 -14.22 30.20 2.34
C ASP A 197 -12.93 29.36 2.31
N PRO A 198 -12.89 28.27 1.53
CA PRO A 198 -11.69 27.44 1.41
C PRO A 198 -10.59 28.21 0.69
N VAL A 199 -9.36 28.04 1.15
CA VAL A 199 -8.14 28.56 0.52
C VAL A 199 -7.16 27.42 0.23
N ARG A 200 -6.46 27.54 -0.89
CA ARG A 200 -5.42 26.58 -1.30
C ARG A 200 -4.24 26.64 -0.32
N THR A 201 -3.96 25.49 0.29
CA THR A 201 -3.07 25.38 1.43
C THR A 201 -2.11 24.21 1.27
N SER A 202 -0.84 24.39 1.59
CA SER A 202 0.09 23.28 1.82
C SER A 202 0.14 22.92 3.29
N VAL A 203 -0.23 21.67 3.60
CA VAL A 203 -0.02 21.09 4.92
C VAL A 203 1.39 20.52 4.97
N VAL A 204 2.22 21.11 5.83
CA VAL A 204 3.64 20.78 5.98
C VAL A 204 3.91 20.24 7.38
N GLY A 205 4.95 19.41 7.51
CA GLY A 205 5.36 18.91 8.81
C GLY A 205 6.28 19.89 9.55
N ARG A 206 6.85 19.40 10.65
CA ARG A 206 7.73 20.16 11.56
C ARG A 206 9.22 19.96 11.31
N HIS A 207 9.61 19.18 10.30
CA HIS A 207 11.01 18.84 10.05
C HIS A 207 11.73 19.96 9.29
N CYS A 208 13.05 20.03 9.45
CA CYS A 208 13.88 21.06 8.83
C CYS A 208 14.19 20.79 7.34
N GLU A 209 13.26 20.18 6.60
CA GLU A 209 13.44 19.80 5.20
C GLU A 209 12.32 20.42 4.36
N ALA A 210 12.65 21.11 3.27
CA ALA A 210 11.64 21.73 2.41
C ALA A 210 10.67 20.69 1.78
N GLY A 211 11.12 19.44 1.66
CA GLY A 211 10.31 18.31 1.19
C GLY A 211 9.36 17.72 2.22
N ASP A 212 9.32 18.22 3.46
CA ASP A 212 8.39 17.79 4.51
C ASP A 212 6.97 18.31 4.29
N VAL A 213 6.36 17.84 3.20
CA VAL A 213 5.01 18.22 2.75
C VAL A 213 4.09 17.02 2.87
N LEU A 214 3.05 17.11 3.69
CA LEU A 214 2.06 16.05 3.88
C LEU A 214 0.97 16.09 2.82
N ALA A 215 0.54 17.29 2.44
CA ALA A 215 -0.41 17.51 1.36
C ALA A 215 -0.17 18.89 0.73
N ALA A 216 0.21 18.89 -0.55
CA ALA A 216 0.19 20.09 -1.36
C ALA A 216 -1.24 20.36 -1.86
N ASP A 217 -1.60 21.63 -1.98
CA ASP A 217 -2.84 22.08 -2.62
C ASP A 217 -4.13 21.53 -1.99
N ALA A 218 -4.12 21.36 -0.66
CA ALA A 218 -5.32 21.05 0.08
C ALA A 218 -6.23 22.27 0.18
N GLU A 219 -7.54 22.06 0.11
CA GLU A 219 -8.53 23.09 0.39
C GLU A 219 -8.90 23.04 1.88
N LEU A 220 -8.50 24.07 2.62
CA LEU A 220 -8.80 24.23 4.05
C LEU A 220 -9.45 25.59 4.30
N PRO A 221 -10.29 25.75 5.33
CA PRO A 221 -10.90 27.05 5.63
C PRO A 221 -9.85 28.15 5.84
N SER A 222 -10.11 29.34 5.31
CA SER A 222 -9.20 30.49 5.42
C SER A 222 -8.99 31.00 6.85
N ASP A 223 -9.85 30.61 7.79
CA ASP A 223 -9.72 30.92 9.22
C ASP A 223 -8.96 29.83 10.02
N ILE A 224 -8.26 28.91 9.35
CA ILE A 224 -7.41 27.92 10.03
C ILE A 224 -6.34 28.60 10.88
N ARG A 225 -6.10 28.07 12.08
CA ARG A 225 -5.22 28.71 13.06
C ARG A 225 -4.49 27.71 13.96
N PRO A 226 -3.40 28.12 14.63
CA PRO A 226 -2.73 27.30 15.64
C PRO A 226 -3.71 26.75 16.67
N GLY A 227 -3.51 25.48 17.05
CA GLY A 227 -4.37 24.74 17.98
C GLY A 227 -5.47 23.92 17.31
N ASP A 228 -5.85 24.23 16.07
CA ASP A 228 -6.80 23.43 15.28
C ASP A 228 -6.31 22.00 15.07
N LEU A 229 -7.25 21.09 14.81
CA LEU A 229 -6.96 19.69 14.53
C LEU A 229 -7.23 19.37 13.06
N LEU A 230 -6.27 18.74 12.41
CA LEU A 230 -6.41 18.19 11.06
C LEU A 230 -6.47 16.67 11.11
N ALA A 231 -7.43 16.10 10.41
CA ALA A 231 -7.48 14.68 10.12
C ALA A 231 -6.98 14.43 8.69
N VAL A 232 -6.04 13.49 8.53
CA VAL A 232 -5.60 12.95 7.25
C VAL A 232 -6.19 11.55 7.10
N PRO A 233 -7.21 11.37 6.23
CA PRO A 233 -7.83 10.06 6.01
C PRO A 233 -6.89 9.06 5.34
N VAL A 234 -7.26 7.78 5.39
CA VAL A 234 -6.58 6.68 4.67
C VAL A 234 -5.13 6.48 5.14
N ALA A 235 -4.93 6.59 6.45
CA ALA A 235 -3.63 6.57 7.09
C ALA A 235 -3.24 5.23 7.73
N GLY A 236 -4.10 4.21 7.66
CA GLY A 236 -3.82 2.95 8.36
C GLY A 236 -2.80 2.04 7.67
N ALA A 237 -2.46 2.28 6.39
CA ALA A 237 -1.46 1.50 5.65
C ALA A 237 -0.23 2.34 5.34
N TYR A 238 0.95 1.82 5.71
CA TYR A 238 2.27 2.36 5.39
C TYR A 238 2.60 3.76 5.92
N HIS A 239 1.81 4.32 6.83
CA HIS A 239 2.24 5.47 7.63
C HIS A 239 3.19 4.99 8.72
N LEU A 240 2.65 4.39 9.78
CA LEU A 240 3.42 3.98 10.94
C LEU A 240 4.50 2.93 10.61
N SER A 241 4.22 1.99 9.70
CA SER A 241 5.21 0.97 9.33
C SER A 241 6.41 1.55 8.57
N MET A 242 6.30 2.78 8.05
CA MET A 242 7.39 3.52 7.43
C MET A 242 7.91 4.65 8.32
N ALA A 243 7.46 4.74 9.57
CA ALA A 243 7.83 5.82 10.46
C ALA A 243 9.29 5.73 10.92
N SER A 244 9.96 6.88 10.99
CA SER A 244 11.37 7.04 11.32
C SER A 244 11.55 8.00 12.51
N GLY A 245 12.73 7.94 13.14
CA GLY A 245 13.14 8.90 14.18
C GLY A 245 13.78 10.18 13.61
N TYR A 246 13.39 10.61 12.40
CA TYR A 246 13.97 11.81 11.77
C TYR A 246 13.79 13.03 12.67
N ASN A 247 14.86 13.84 12.81
CA ASN A 247 14.95 14.95 13.77
C ASN A 247 14.61 14.57 15.22
N LEU A 248 14.84 13.31 15.63
CA LEU A 248 14.51 12.77 16.94
C LEU A 248 13.00 12.88 17.29
N VAL A 249 12.14 12.92 16.27
CA VAL A 249 10.69 12.85 16.45
C VAL A 249 10.31 11.38 16.61
N GLY A 250 9.86 11.02 17.82
CA GLY A 250 9.40 9.66 18.11
C GLY A 250 8.10 9.30 17.39
N ARG A 251 7.88 8.00 17.17
CA ARG A 251 6.68 7.47 16.54
C ARG A 251 5.40 7.87 17.31
N PRO A 252 4.31 8.21 16.59
CA PRO A 252 3.04 8.58 17.23
C PRO A 252 2.37 7.37 17.90
N PRO A 253 1.47 7.60 18.87
CA PRO A 253 0.66 6.53 19.43
C PRO A 253 -0.37 6.03 18.41
N VAL A 254 -0.81 4.79 18.58
CA VAL A 254 -1.93 4.20 17.85
C VAL A 254 -3.08 3.95 18.82
N VAL A 255 -4.26 4.45 18.49
CA VAL A 255 -5.47 4.29 19.28
C VAL A 255 -6.53 3.58 18.43
N ALA A 256 -7.13 2.53 18.97
CA ALA A 256 -8.33 1.93 18.41
C ALA A 256 -9.56 2.64 18.97
N VAL A 257 -10.55 2.86 18.11
CA VAL A 257 -11.87 3.33 18.53
C VAL A 257 -12.91 2.28 18.11
N ARG A 258 -13.73 1.85 19.06
CA ARG A 258 -14.82 0.90 18.83
C ARG A 258 -15.94 1.17 19.82
N ASP A 259 -17.18 1.22 19.33
CA ASP A 259 -18.39 1.36 20.15
C ASP A 259 -18.30 2.56 21.13
N GLY A 260 -17.84 3.72 20.63
CA GLY A 260 -17.68 4.95 21.40
C GLY A 260 -16.51 4.95 22.40
N ARG A 261 -15.70 3.89 22.46
CA ARG A 261 -14.56 3.75 23.38
C ARG A 261 -13.23 3.82 22.65
N ALA A 262 -12.29 4.56 23.22
CA ALA A 262 -10.92 4.65 22.75
C ALA A 262 -9.99 3.77 23.60
N ARG A 263 -9.10 3.01 22.95
CA ARG A 263 -8.08 2.19 23.61
C ARG A 263 -6.72 2.40 22.95
N LEU A 264 -5.71 2.71 23.75
CA LEU A 264 -4.33 2.76 23.30
C LEU A 264 -3.89 1.35 22.86
N LEU A 265 -3.44 1.22 21.62
CA LEU A 265 -2.84 0.00 21.07
C LEU A 265 -1.32 0.04 21.19
N VAL A 266 -0.74 1.18 20.81
CA VAL A 266 0.70 1.42 20.80
C VAL A 266 0.93 2.77 21.44
N ARG A 267 1.75 2.83 22.50
CA ARG A 267 2.11 4.08 23.15
C ARG A 267 3.03 4.92 22.26
N ARG A 268 3.02 6.24 22.48
CA ARG A 268 3.98 7.16 21.86
C ARG A 268 5.40 6.81 22.29
N GLU A 269 6.36 6.97 21.39
CA GLU A 269 7.78 6.91 21.76
C GLU A 269 8.18 8.14 22.59
N SER A 270 9.02 7.91 23.60
CA SER A 270 9.62 8.95 24.43
C SER A 270 11.08 9.18 24.02
N LEU A 271 11.70 10.23 24.57
CA LEU A 271 13.14 10.44 24.44
C LEU A 271 13.96 9.25 24.98
N GLU A 272 13.45 8.58 26.01
CA GLU A 272 14.09 7.38 26.54
C GLU A 272 14.13 6.26 25.50
N ASP A 273 13.04 6.03 24.76
CA ASP A 273 13.02 5.02 23.70
C ASP A 273 14.08 5.28 22.63
N ILE A 274 14.31 6.55 22.29
CA ILE A 274 15.34 6.98 21.33
C ILE A 274 16.75 6.67 21.87
N ARG A 275 16.98 6.94 23.16
CA ARG A 275 18.28 6.77 23.83
C ARG A 275 18.61 5.34 24.24
N ARG A 276 17.69 4.38 24.09
CA ARG A 276 17.90 2.97 24.50
C ARG A 276 19.12 2.29 23.86
N ARG A 277 19.68 2.84 22.78
CA ARG A 277 20.86 2.31 22.09
C ARG A 277 22.16 3.01 22.46
N ASP A 278 22.07 4.10 23.24
CA ASP A 278 23.25 4.82 23.71
C ASP A 278 23.95 3.98 24.78
N VAL A 279 25.26 3.82 24.69
CA VAL A 279 26.05 2.97 25.61
C VAL A 279 26.45 3.72 26.89
N GLY A 280 25.95 4.94 27.09
CA GLY A 280 26.48 5.87 28.10
C GLY A 280 27.85 6.43 27.66
N LEU A 281 28.38 7.37 28.45
CA LEU A 281 29.75 7.86 28.34
C LEU A 281 30.66 7.07 29.27
#